data_AF-A0A651F3M2-F1
#
_entry.id   AF-A0A651F3M2-F1
#
_cell.length_a   1.000
_cell.length_b   1.000
_cell.length_c   1.000
_cell.angle_alpha   90.00
_cell.angle_beta   90.00
_cell.angle_gamma   90.00
#
_symmetry.space_group_name_H-M   'P 1'
#
loop_
_entity.id
_entity.type
_entity.pdbx_description
1 polymer ?
#
loop_
_entity_poly.entity_id
_entity_poly.type
_entity_poly.pdbx_seq_one_letter_code
_entity_poly.pdbx_strand_id
1 'polypeptide(L)'
;MIHAAPTLIAWRPFLDPLDLHTLWWLTLIPMALFVAMAYKAVRLPELDDYWRSVAVMTAQIVLAMIALAAALHLIIEFVVPLLSR
;
A
#
# COMPACT_ATOMS: atom_id res chain seq x y z
N MET A 1 -13.95 23.22 -11.50
CA MET A 1 -14.58 22.63 -10.30
C MET A 1 -13.68 22.94 -9.12
N ILE A 2 -14.04 23.95 -8.33
CA ILE A 2 -13.17 24.62 -7.35
C ILE A 2 -12.93 23.68 -6.16
N HIS A 3 -11.69 23.25 -5.93
CA HIS A 3 -11.30 22.51 -4.73
C HIS A 3 -11.07 23.54 -3.62
N ALA A 4 -12.09 23.80 -2.80
CA ALA A 4 -11.89 24.56 -1.58
C ALA A 4 -11.06 23.69 -0.63
N ALA A 5 -9.81 24.07 -0.38
CA ALA A 5 -8.98 23.41 0.60
C ALA A 5 -9.66 23.56 1.98
N PRO A 6 -9.99 22.45 2.69
CA PRO A 6 -10.57 22.54 4.02
C PRO A 6 -9.58 23.26 4.93
N THR A 7 -10.00 24.35 5.56
CA THR A 7 -9.31 24.86 6.74
C THR A 7 -9.35 23.75 7.77
N LEU A 8 -8.19 23.32 8.29
CA LEU A 8 -8.04 22.16 9.20
C LEU A 8 -9.01 22.20 10.41
N ILE A 9 -9.51 23.38 10.75
CA ILE A 9 -10.40 23.66 11.87
C ILE A 9 -11.86 23.22 11.58
N ALA A 10 -12.25 23.07 10.31
CA ALA A 10 -13.60 22.68 9.89
C ALA A 10 -13.66 21.27 9.28
N TRP A 11 -12.54 20.53 9.23
CA TRP A 11 -12.53 19.15 8.76
C TRP A 11 -13.31 18.25 9.71
N ARG A 12 -14.28 17.52 9.18
CA ARG A 12 -15.12 16.58 9.93
C ARG A 12 -14.61 15.16 9.66
N PRO A 13 -13.98 14.49 10.65
CA PRO A 13 -13.58 13.09 10.50
C PRO A 13 -14.75 12.24 10.00
N PHE A 14 -14.48 11.30 9.10
CA PHE A 14 -15.43 10.39 8.44
C PHE A 14 -16.43 11.02 7.45
N LEU A 15 -16.74 12.31 7.57
CA LEU A 15 -17.68 13.00 6.69
C LEU A 15 -16.98 13.73 5.55
N ASP A 16 -15.79 14.28 5.83
CA ASP A 16 -14.97 14.92 4.82
C ASP A 16 -13.82 13.99 4.40
N PRO A 17 -13.53 13.89 3.09
CA PRO A 17 -12.45 13.05 2.60
C PRO A 17 -11.11 13.56 3.13
N LEU A 18 -10.24 12.62 3.49
CA LEU A 18 -8.85 12.94 3.80
C LEU A 18 -8.10 13.09 2.48
N ASP A 19 -7.47 14.24 2.25
CA ASP A 19 -6.70 14.49 1.02
C ASP A 19 -5.33 13.80 1.06
N LEU A 20 -5.33 12.48 0.90
CA LEU A 20 -4.14 11.62 0.81
C LEU A 20 -3.87 11.12 -0.61
N HIS A 21 -4.54 11.68 -1.62
CA HIS A 21 -4.44 11.16 -2.98
C HIS A 21 -3.02 11.21 -3.54
N THR A 22 -2.24 12.23 -3.19
CA THR A 22 -0.82 12.35 -3.58
C THR A 22 0.10 11.37 -2.85
N LEU A 23 -0.35 10.83 -1.70
CA LEU A 23 0.38 9.92 -0.83
C LEU A 23 -0.21 8.50 -0.85
N TRP A 24 -1.02 8.15 -1.86
CA TRP A 24 -1.72 6.86 -1.95
C TRP A 24 -0.79 5.64 -1.84
N TRP A 25 0.44 5.75 -2.35
CA TRP A 25 1.42 4.66 -2.29
C TRP A 25 1.95 4.46 -0.87
N LEU A 26 2.01 5.52 -0.07
CA LEU A 26 2.47 5.46 1.32
C LEU A 26 1.45 4.74 2.21
N THR A 27 0.14 4.88 1.91
CA THR A 27 -0.93 4.20 2.67
C THR A 27 -0.95 2.69 2.45
N LEU A 28 -0.25 2.16 1.45
CA LEU A 28 -0.05 0.72 1.26
C LEU A 28 0.80 0.09 2.37
N ILE A 29 1.76 0.83 2.93
CA ILE A 29 2.62 0.34 4.01
C ILE A 29 1.82 0.04 5.29
N PRO A 30 1.04 0.98 5.86
CA PRO A 30 0.22 0.68 7.04
C PRO A 30 -0.85 -0.38 6.72
N MET A 31 -1.42 -0.39 5.51
CA MET A 31 -2.34 -1.45 5.10
C MET A 31 -1.68 -2.83 5.16
N ALA A 32 -0.50 -2.98 4.54
CA ALA A 32 0.25 -4.24 4.56
C ALA A 32 0.61 -4.67 5.99
N LEU A 33 0.99 -3.71 6.84
CA LEU A 33 1.29 -3.95 8.25
C LEU A 33 0.07 -4.50 9.00
N PHE A 34 -1.11 -3.87 8.86
CA PHE A 34 -2.32 -4.32 9.54
C PHE A 34 -2.83 -5.66 9.01
N VAL A 35 -2.71 -5.91 7.71
CA VAL A 35 -3.01 -7.23 7.12
C VAL A 35 -2.08 -8.30 7.69
N ALA A 36 -0.76 -8.02 7.75
CA ALA A 36 0.22 -8.94 8.31
C ALA A 36 -0.04 -9.21 9.79
N MET A 37 -0.37 -8.17 10.58
CA MET A 37 -0.77 -8.32 11.98
C MET A 37 -1.98 -9.24 12.14
N ALA A 38 -3.08 -8.94 11.43
CA ALA A 38 -4.31 -9.72 11.51
C ALA A 38 -4.09 -11.19 11.12
N TYR A 39 -3.36 -11.42 10.02
CA TYR A 39 -3.07 -12.78 9.55
C TYR A 39 -2.17 -13.55 10.53
N LYS A 40 -1.06 -12.94 10.98
CA LYS A 40 -0.09 -13.59 11.86
C LYS A 40 -0.67 -13.85 13.25
N ALA A 41 -1.58 -13.01 13.73
CA ALA A 41 -2.23 -13.20 15.03
C ALA A 41 -3.08 -14.48 15.07
N VAL A 42 -3.69 -14.88 13.95
CA VAL A 42 -4.53 -16.09 13.87
C VAL A 42 -3.72 -17.31 13.43
N ARG A 43 -2.64 -17.11 12.66
CA ARG A 43 -1.90 -18.20 12.01
C ARG A 43 -0.71 -18.72 12.81
N LEU A 44 -0.09 -17.92 13.66
CA LEU A 44 1.06 -18.37 14.44
C LEU A 44 0.61 -19.26 15.60
N PRO A 45 1.26 -20.41 15.84
CA PRO A 45 0.99 -21.24 17.01
C PRO A 45 1.46 -20.58 18.31
N GLU A 46 2.54 -19.80 18.25
CA GLU A 46 3.18 -19.13 19.40
C GLU A 46 3.55 -17.70 19.02
N LEU A 47 3.56 -16.78 19.99
CA LEU A 47 3.72 -15.34 19.76
C LEU A 47 5.17 -14.82 19.93
N ASP A 48 6.12 -15.69 20.24
CA ASP A 48 7.51 -15.32 20.57
C ASP A 48 8.19 -14.53 19.44
N ASP A 49 7.93 -14.91 18.19
CA ASP A 49 8.44 -14.26 16.98
C ASP A 49 7.38 -13.45 16.23
N TYR A 50 6.31 -13.03 16.91
CA TYR A 50 5.16 -12.37 16.28
C TYR A 50 5.57 -11.11 15.50
N TRP A 51 6.25 -10.16 16.16
CA TRP A 51 6.61 -8.89 15.53
C TRP A 51 7.63 -9.06 14.39
N ARG A 52 8.58 -9.98 14.54
CA ARG A 52 9.50 -10.34 13.47
C ARG A 52 8.75 -10.93 12.28
N SER A 53 7.80 -11.83 12.51
CA SER A 53 6.98 -12.45 11.47
C SER A 53 6.05 -11.46 10.77
N VAL A 54 5.48 -10.50 11.51
CA VAL A 54 4.66 -9.40 10.97
C VAL A 54 5.52 -8.48 10.10
N ALA A 55 6.69 -8.06 10.57
CA ALA A 55 7.60 -7.20 9.82
C ALA A 55 8.08 -7.86 8.52
N VAL A 56 8.46 -9.15 8.58
CA VAL A 56 8.85 -9.93 7.39
C VAL A 56 7.72 -10.00 6.37
N MET A 57 6.50 -10.35 6.81
CA MET A 57 5.36 -10.43 5.90
C MET A 57 4.97 -9.06 5.32
N THR A 58 5.05 -8.00 6.12
CA THR A 58 4.82 -6.63 5.65
C THR A 58 5.81 -6.26 4.55
N ALA A 59 7.11 -6.53 4.78
CA ALA A 59 8.15 -6.30 3.79
C ALA A 59 7.92 -7.13 2.52
N GLN A 60 7.53 -8.41 2.65
CA GLN A 60 7.20 -9.27 1.51
C GLN A 60 6.06 -8.70 0.68
N ILE A 61 4.96 -8.24 1.30
CA ILE A 61 3.82 -7.64 0.60
C ILE A 61 4.27 -6.37 -0.16
N VAL A 62 4.97 -5.46 0.52
CA VAL A 62 5.42 -4.20 -0.08
C VAL A 62 6.39 -4.45 -1.24
N LEU A 63 7.39 -5.30 -1.03
CA LEU A 63 8.37 -5.63 -2.07
C LEU A 63 7.72 -6.36 -3.26
N ALA A 64 6.77 -7.26 -3.02
CA ALA A 64 6.03 -7.93 -4.09
C ALA A 64 5.22 -6.93 -4.93
N MET A 65 4.56 -5.96 -4.30
CA MET A 65 3.83 -4.89 -5.00
C MET A 65 4.77 -4.02 -5.85
N ILE A 66 5.92 -3.63 -5.30
CA ILE A 66 6.94 -2.86 -6.05
C ILE A 66 7.45 -3.68 -7.23
N ALA A 67 7.79 -4.95 -7.02
CA ALA A 67 8.27 -5.83 -8.07
C ALA A 67 7.22 -6.02 -9.17
N LEU A 68 5.95 -6.16 -8.81
CA LEU A 68 4.84 -6.28 -9.76
C LEU A 68 4.67 -5.01 -10.60
N ALA A 69 4.72 -3.84 -9.97
CA ALA A 69 4.66 -2.56 -10.67
C ALA A 69 5.83 -2.37 -11.64
N ALA A 70 7.05 -2.70 -11.19
CA ALA A 70 8.25 -2.64 -12.03
C ALA A 70 8.15 -3.61 -13.21
N ALA A 71 7.72 -4.85 -12.98
CA ALA A 71 7.52 -5.84 -14.04
C ALA A 71 6.50 -5.37 -15.09
N LEU A 72 5.38 -4.80 -14.64
CA LEU A 72 4.38 -4.25 -15.55
C LEU A 72 4.94 -3.08 -16.38
N HIS A 73 5.70 -2.19 -15.74
CA HIS A 73 6.35 -1.08 -16.43
C HIS A 73 7.31 -1.56 -17.52
N LEU A 74 8.16 -2.54 -17.21
CA LEU A 74 9.06 -3.17 -18.17
C LEU A 74 8.27 -3.82 -19.32
N ILE A 75 7.19 -4.53 -19.02
CA ILE A 75 6.34 -5.13 -20.07
C ILE A 75 5.82 -4.03 -21.01
N ILE A 76 5.30 -2.94 -20.46
CA ILE A 76 4.78 -1.83 -21.27
C ILE A 76 5.88 -1.22 -22.13
N GLU A 77 7.06 -0.97 -21.57
CA GLU A 77 8.15 -0.31 -22.29
C GLU A 77 8.82 -1.19 -23.35
N PHE A 78 8.92 -2.50 -23.12
CA PHE A 78 9.63 -3.40 -24.03
C PHE A 78 8.70 -4.20 -24.95
N VAL A 79 7.58 -4.70 -24.44
CA VAL A 79 6.69 -5.60 -25.20
C VAL A 79 5.76 -4.82 -26.12
N VAL A 80 5.24 -3.67 -25.69
CA VAL A 80 4.33 -2.87 -26.52
C VAL A 80 5.01 -2.34 -27.79
N PRO A 81 6.23 -1.75 -27.74
CA PRO A 81 6.90 -1.30 -28.95
C PRO A 81 7.35 -2.43 -29.87
N LEU A 82 7.59 -3.63 -29.32
CA LEU A 82 7.91 -4.81 -30.12
C LEU A 82 6.70 -5.26 -30.95
N LEU A 83 5.50 -5.16 -30.39
CA LEU A 83 4.24 -5.51 -31.07
C LEU A 83 3.78 -4.45 -32.08
N SER A 84 4.18 -3.19 -31.90
CA SER A 84 3.78 -2.08 -32.77
C SER A 84 4.70 -1.88 -33.99
N ARG A 85 5.73 -2.71 -34.16
CA ARG A 85 6.63 -2.72 -35.32
C ARG A 85 6.23 -3.82 -36.28
#